data_AF-A0A0F9A888-F1
#
_entry.id   AF-A0A0F9A888-F1
#
_cell.length_a   1.000
_cell.length_b   1.000
_cell.length_c   1.000
_cell.angle_alpha   90.00
_cell.angle_beta   90.00
_cell.angle_gamma   90.00
#
_symmetry.space_group_name_H-M   'P 1'
#
loop_
_entity.id
_entity.type
_entity.pdbx_description
1 polymer ?
#
loop_
_entity_poly.entity_id
_entity_poly.type
_entity_poly.pdbx_seq_one_letter_code
_entity_poly.pdbx_strand_id
1 'polypeptide(L)'
;TSLLEPILNHRNESFNLDTLFTEADDFSELFVEGGGEGGFVEEVRYNVMNMMVDGGEDGGRIRQLSFVAEQTIDVLLGTGEATYVSYTDDDGSVVWVNMYYGSARMTFRGTDLTQETVGGVLTVSGTGVALDDVEVTESSVYSSLNFYVSGGDGVTEVKRITGADPLGFLNASGVNLSGVGIEMTGDGYIGSIQLHNIIDGADILMSGAGPAGGVSVLVGSIGEGTDIHLGSGVLYLSASEWIGGSLNTPWVSSLLINGGYQDGVIVAGNFGANVTLTDGDLWGSSLQYAYVAGSVTGGQWNLSGNAGTIYVVGNVTDNTMGFGGDVTYLYVLGDMTDSTVEVGGAAAMIYVAGDMVGAAVNVSGDMTYLYVLGDM
;
A
#
# COMPACT_ATOMS: atom_id res chain seq x y z
N THR A 1 24.39 -20.98 52.95
CA THR A 1 24.57 -22.30 52.31
C THR A 1 23.21 -22.71 51.77
N SER A 2 22.91 -22.67 50.48
CA SER A 2 23.67 -22.51 49.24
C SER A 2 22.82 -21.71 48.24
N LEU A 3 23.51 -20.98 47.37
CA LEU A 3 23.00 -20.16 46.29
C LEU A 3 22.27 -21.01 45.23
N LEU A 4 21.13 -20.53 44.75
CA LEU A 4 20.57 -20.84 43.43
C LEU A 4 20.35 -19.50 42.74
N GLU A 5 21.30 -19.15 41.88
CA GLU A 5 21.14 -18.06 40.91
C GLU A 5 20.34 -18.58 39.71
N PRO A 6 19.39 -17.81 39.14
CA PRO A 6 18.95 -18.03 37.78
C PRO A 6 19.77 -17.15 36.83
N ILE A 7 20.61 -17.79 36.03
CA ILE A 7 21.19 -17.22 34.81
C ILE A 7 20.16 -17.47 33.70
N LEU A 8 19.36 -16.47 33.36
CA LEU A 8 18.63 -16.46 32.08
C LEU A 8 19.50 -15.70 31.09
N ASN A 9 20.15 -16.46 30.21
CA ASN A 9 20.88 -15.95 29.06
C ASN A 9 20.14 -16.49 27.83
N HIS A 10 19.88 -15.63 26.83
CA HIS A 10 19.12 -15.91 25.59
C HIS A 10 19.74 -17.04 24.74
N ARG A 11 19.69 -18.29 25.23
CA ARG A 11 20.08 -19.49 24.50
C ARG A 11 18.85 -20.31 24.21
N ASN A 12 18.78 -20.87 23.00
CA ASN A 12 17.85 -21.92 22.60
C ASN A 12 17.88 -23.05 23.64
N GLU A 13 16.92 -23.08 24.57
CA GLU A 13 16.75 -24.17 25.52
C GLU A 13 15.88 -25.27 24.92
N SER A 14 16.35 -26.51 25.04
CA SER A 14 15.58 -27.70 24.71
C SER A 14 14.88 -28.18 25.98
N PHE A 15 13.55 -28.10 26.02
CA PHE A 15 12.76 -28.66 27.11
C PHE A 15 12.61 -30.16 26.93
N ASN A 16 13.03 -30.94 27.92
CA ASN A 16 12.81 -32.38 27.94
C ASN A 16 11.43 -32.68 28.53
N LEU A 17 10.45 -32.96 27.66
CA LEU A 17 9.04 -33.18 27.99
C LEU A 17 8.75 -34.57 28.61
N ASP A 18 9.75 -35.43 28.78
CA ASP A 18 9.59 -36.84 29.21
C ASP A 18 8.96 -37.03 30.61
N THR A 19 8.73 -35.95 31.38
CA THR A 19 8.16 -36.04 32.75
C THR A 19 6.80 -35.36 32.94
N LEU A 20 6.22 -34.73 31.91
CA LEU A 20 5.02 -33.88 32.08
C LEU A 20 3.71 -34.44 31.52
N PHE A 21 3.73 -35.53 30.75
CA PHE A 21 2.52 -36.00 30.05
C PHE A 21 2.36 -37.51 30.16
N THR A 22 1.57 -37.95 31.14
CA THR A 22 1.09 -39.35 31.19
C THR A 22 -0.39 -39.52 30.86
N GLU A 23 -1.26 -38.53 31.05
CA GLU A 23 -2.70 -38.69 30.76
C GLU A 23 -3.36 -37.33 30.45
N ALA A 24 -3.52 -36.97 29.18
CA ALA A 24 -4.37 -35.85 28.77
C ALA A 24 -4.74 -36.00 27.29
N ASP A 25 -6.00 -36.35 27.03
CA ASP A 25 -6.54 -36.68 25.71
C ASP A 25 -7.05 -35.45 24.90
N ASP A 26 -6.92 -34.22 25.41
CA ASP A 26 -7.32 -33.02 24.68
C ASP A 26 -6.46 -31.82 25.11
N PHE A 27 -5.61 -31.31 24.21
CA PHE A 27 -4.99 -29.99 24.35
C PHE A 27 -5.17 -29.22 23.05
N SER A 28 -6.04 -28.21 23.07
CA SER A 28 -6.10 -27.19 22.01
C SER A 28 -5.21 -25.99 22.31
N GLU A 29 -4.74 -25.81 23.54
CA GLU A 29 -3.97 -24.62 23.95
C GLU A 29 -2.89 -24.98 24.99
N LEU A 30 -1.64 -24.60 24.72
CA LEU A 30 -0.52 -24.67 25.67
C LEU A 30 -0.29 -23.26 26.23
N PHE A 31 -0.66 -23.03 27.49
CA PHE A 31 -0.35 -21.79 28.19
C PHE A 31 1.00 -21.89 28.89
N VAL A 32 1.93 -20.99 28.55
CA VAL A 32 3.18 -20.81 29.29
C VAL A 32 3.04 -19.55 30.14
N GLU A 33 2.76 -19.70 31.44
CA GLU A 33 2.75 -18.58 32.39
C GLU A 33 4.19 -18.24 32.82
N GLY A 34 4.66 -17.05 32.46
CA GLY A 34 5.93 -16.50 32.94
C GLY A 34 5.83 -16.08 34.41
N GLY A 35 6.27 -16.94 35.33
CA GLY A 35 6.38 -16.62 36.75
C GLY A 35 7.60 -15.75 37.07
N GLY A 36 7.52 -14.44 36.84
CA GLY A 36 8.58 -13.49 37.18
C GLY A 36 8.03 -12.24 37.88
N GLU A 37 8.23 -12.13 39.20
CA GLU A 37 7.99 -10.88 39.93
C GLU A 37 9.02 -9.83 39.51
N GLY A 38 8.60 -8.85 38.70
CA GLY A 38 9.24 -7.52 38.65
C GLY A 38 10.01 -7.12 37.40
N GLY A 39 9.82 -7.77 36.25
CA GLY A 39 10.38 -7.32 34.97
C GLY A 39 9.31 -7.23 33.89
N PHE A 40 9.25 -6.11 33.17
CA PHE A 40 8.43 -5.97 31.97
C PHE A 40 8.89 -7.02 30.96
N VAL A 41 8.09 -8.06 30.75
CA VAL A 41 8.29 -9.01 29.66
C VAL A 41 7.62 -8.39 28.43
N GLU A 42 8.47 -8.02 27.46
CA GLU A 42 8.08 -7.74 26.09
C GLU A 42 7.34 -8.98 25.55
N GLU A 43 6.17 -8.78 24.97
CA GLU A 43 5.25 -9.85 24.56
C GLU A 43 5.93 -10.79 23.55
N VAL A 44 6.41 -11.95 24.00
CA VAL A 44 6.96 -12.98 23.11
C VAL A 44 5.81 -13.78 22.51
N ARG A 45 5.41 -13.44 21.28
CA ARG A 45 4.45 -14.24 20.50
C ARG A 45 5.15 -15.44 19.90
N TYR A 46 4.81 -16.64 20.37
CA TYR A 46 5.29 -17.88 19.77
C TYR A 46 4.29 -18.32 18.68
N ASN A 47 4.67 -18.19 17.42
CA ASN A 47 3.95 -18.86 16.32
C ASN A 47 4.30 -20.35 16.34
N VAL A 48 3.38 -21.19 16.80
CA VAL A 48 3.57 -22.65 16.82
C VAL A 48 3.30 -23.21 15.43
N MET A 49 4.28 -23.13 14.52
CA MET A 49 4.18 -23.77 13.20
C MET A 49 4.76 -25.19 13.20
N ASN A 50 3.91 -26.14 12.85
CA ASN A 50 4.17 -27.55 12.54
C ASN A 50 4.59 -28.46 13.70
N MET A 51 3.58 -29.10 14.31
CA MET A 51 3.75 -30.28 15.12
C MET A 51 3.92 -31.51 14.21
N MET A 52 5.16 -31.87 13.88
CA MET A 52 5.44 -33.11 13.15
C MET A 52 5.34 -34.30 14.13
N VAL A 53 4.21 -35.00 14.11
CA VAL A 53 4.03 -36.23 14.88
C VAL A 53 4.55 -37.40 14.06
N ASP A 54 5.76 -37.86 14.36
CA ASP A 54 6.29 -39.10 13.77
C ASP A 54 5.61 -40.32 14.43
N GLY A 55 4.58 -40.84 13.75
CA GLY A 55 3.79 -41.98 14.20
C GLY A 55 4.48 -43.32 13.88
N GLY A 56 5.54 -43.65 14.60
CA GLY A 56 6.07 -45.02 14.63
C GLY A 56 5.14 -45.98 15.38
N GLU A 57 5.15 -47.26 15.00
CA GLU A 57 4.25 -48.34 15.51
C GLU A 57 4.31 -48.59 17.04
N ASP A 58 5.20 -47.91 17.78
CA ASP A 58 5.45 -48.07 19.22
C ASP A 58 4.73 -47.05 20.14
N GLY A 59 3.67 -46.39 19.65
CA GLY A 59 2.94 -45.37 20.40
C GLY A 59 3.65 -44.01 20.29
N GLY A 60 3.17 -43.19 19.36
CA GLY A 60 3.77 -41.90 18.98
C GLY A 60 3.96 -40.95 20.16
N ARG A 61 5.16 -40.96 20.74
CA ARG A 61 5.62 -39.92 21.66
C ARG A 61 6.18 -38.75 20.85
N ILE A 62 5.70 -37.54 21.10
CA ILE A 62 6.32 -36.31 20.60
C ILE A 62 7.69 -36.20 21.26
N ARG A 63 8.77 -36.38 20.49
CA ARG A 63 10.14 -36.42 21.04
C ARG A 63 10.82 -35.07 21.11
N GLN A 64 10.36 -34.09 20.34
CA GLN A 64 10.97 -32.77 20.30
C GLN A 64 9.99 -31.74 19.76
N LEU A 65 9.84 -30.64 20.50
CA LEU A 65 9.12 -29.45 20.06
C LEU A 65 10.17 -28.37 19.84
N SER A 66 10.30 -27.89 18.61
CA SER A 66 11.22 -26.81 18.27
C SER A 66 10.41 -25.59 17.88
N PHE A 67 10.62 -24.49 18.59
CA PHE A 67 10.04 -23.20 18.25
C PHE A 67 11.16 -22.36 17.63
N VAL A 68 10.90 -21.80 16.45
CA VAL A 68 11.72 -20.72 15.92
C VAL A 68 10.88 -19.46 16.12
N ALA A 69 11.27 -18.65 17.10
CA ALA A 69 10.59 -17.39 17.35
C ALA A 69 11.02 -16.38 16.25
N GLU A 70 10.04 -15.77 15.60
CA GLU A 70 10.28 -14.57 14.80
C GLU A 70 10.77 -13.47 15.74
N GLN A 71 11.90 -12.87 15.38
CA GLN A 71 12.53 -11.77 16.07
C GLN A 71 12.22 -10.49 15.32
N THR A 72 12.20 -9.38 16.05
CA THR A 72 12.19 -8.04 15.47
C THR A 72 13.44 -7.28 15.90
N ILE A 73 14.03 -6.50 15.00
CA ILE A 73 15.08 -5.54 15.35
C ILE A 73 14.74 -4.17 14.77
N ASP A 74 15.07 -3.12 15.51
CA ASP A 74 14.93 -1.74 15.05
C ASP A 74 16.28 -1.16 14.67
N VAL A 75 16.32 -0.50 13.51
CA VAL A 75 17.49 0.22 13.03
C VAL A 75 17.16 1.68 12.81
N LEU A 76 18.12 2.56 13.08
CA LEU A 76 18.00 3.98 12.83
C LEU A 76 18.80 4.35 11.57
N LEU A 77 18.18 5.16 10.72
CA LEU A 77 18.70 5.61 9.43
C LEU A 77 18.60 7.14 9.35
N GLY A 78 19.62 7.81 8.81
CA GLY A 78 19.58 9.25 8.55
C GLY A 78 20.47 10.08 9.48
N THR A 79 19.93 11.20 10.00
CA THR A 79 20.73 12.24 10.63
C THR A 79 21.43 11.76 11.91
N GLY A 80 22.76 11.70 11.87
CA GLY A 80 23.57 11.24 13.02
C GLY A 80 23.71 9.73 13.14
N GLU A 81 23.02 8.97 12.27
CA GLU A 81 22.95 7.51 12.29
C GLU A 81 23.60 6.91 11.03
N ALA A 82 23.29 5.65 10.70
CA ALA A 82 23.73 5.05 9.45
C ALA A 82 23.15 5.80 8.24
N THR A 83 23.96 6.00 7.20
CA THR A 83 23.53 6.69 5.96
C THR A 83 22.72 5.76 5.06
N TYR A 84 23.01 4.45 5.14
CA TYR A 84 22.35 3.41 4.37
C TYR A 84 22.01 2.24 5.28
N VAL A 85 20.87 1.61 5.02
CA VAL A 85 20.54 0.27 5.52
C VAL A 85 20.54 -0.69 4.34
N SER A 86 21.09 -1.90 4.50
CA SER A 86 21.00 -2.96 3.51
C SER A 86 20.55 -4.27 4.14
N TYR A 87 19.76 -5.04 3.39
CA TYR A 87 19.39 -6.41 3.73
C TYR A 87 19.13 -7.22 2.45
N THR A 88 18.99 -8.52 2.60
CA THR A 88 18.61 -9.43 1.52
C THR A 88 17.30 -10.11 1.89
N ASP A 89 16.30 -9.96 1.04
CA ASP A 89 15.00 -10.61 1.13
C ASP A 89 15.11 -12.12 0.81
N ASP A 90 14.07 -12.89 1.09
CA ASP A 90 14.07 -14.36 1.01
C ASP A 90 14.26 -14.90 -0.42
N ASP A 91 13.85 -14.14 -1.42
CA ASP A 91 14.03 -14.45 -2.84
C ASP A 91 15.47 -14.13 -3.35
N GLY A 92 16.30 -13.54 -2.49
CA GLY A 92 17.65 -13.08 -2.82
C GLY A 92 17.72 -11.65 -3.36
N SER A 93 16.62 -10.90 -3.35
CA SER A 93 16.61 -9.46 -3.64
C SER A 93 17.37 -8.70 -2.57
N VAL A 94 18.42 -8.00 -2.99
CA VAL A 94 19.22 -7.11 -2.14
C VAL A 94 18.62 -5.72 -2.16
N VAL A 95 18.24 -5.25 -0.98
CA VAL A 95 17.59 -3.96 -0.77
C VAL A 95 18.57 -3.01 -0.12
N TRP A 96 18.61 -1.78 -0.61
CA TRP A 96 19.32 -0.65 -0.02
C TRP A 96 18.33 0.47 0.26
N VAL A 97 18.34 0.99 1.47
CA VAL A 97 17.47 2.08 1.90
C VAL A 97 18.33 3.25 2.38
N ASN A 98 17.97 4.47 1.99
CA ASN A 98 18.61 5.67 2.52
C ASN A 98 17.62 6.81 2.75
N MET A 99 17.98 7.67 3.70
CA MET A 99 17.21 8.85 4.07
C MET A 99 18.08 10.10 3.88
N TYR A 100 17.60 11.07 3.10
CA TYR A 100 18.22 12.39 2.97
C TYR A 100 17.42 13.43 3.77
N TYR A 101 18.13 14.27 4.51
CA TYR A 101 17.59 15.40 5.28
C TYR A 101 16.47 15.01 6.27
N GLY A 102 16.65 13.96 7.05
CA GLY A 102 15.74 13.56 8.12
C GLY A 102 16.24 12.27 8.75
N SER A 103 15.34 11.56 9.41
CA SER A 103 15.63 10.30 10.09
C SER A 103 14.50 9.29 9.84
N ALA A 104 14.81 8.01 9.96
CA ALA A 104 13.81 6.94 9.90
C ALA A 104 14.18 5.83 10.90
N ARG A 105 13.17 5.30 11.59
CA ARG A 105 13.27 4.04 12.33
C ARG A 105 12.67 2.95 11.46
N MET A 106 13.40 1.87 11.25
CA MET A 106 12.96 0.75 10.44
C MET A 106 12.92 -0.51 11.30
N THR A 107 11.78 -1.20 11.28
CA THR A 107 11.58 -2.46 12.02
C THR A 107 11.68 -3.63 11.06
N PHE A 108 12.68 -4.48 11.28
CA PHE A 108 12.89 -5.71 10.54
C PHE A 108 12.34 -6.89 11.32
N ARG A 109 11.81 -7.88 10.60
CA ARG A 109 11.40 -9.18 11.13
C ARG A 109 12.16 -10.31 10.46
N GLY A 110 12.22 -11.46 11.13
CA GLY A 110 12.91 -12.66 10.64
C GLY A 110 13.44 -13.51 11.79
N THR A 111 14.42 -14.35 11.51
CA THR A 111 15.03 -15.26 12.51
C THR A 111 16.54 -15.12 12.50
N ASP A 112 17.16 -15.32 13.67
CA ASP A 112 18.60 -15.11 13.88
C ASP A 112 19.07 -13.74 13.37
N LEU A 113 18.26 -12.70 13.63
CA LEU A 113 18.51 -11.36 13.15
C LEU A 113 19.75 -10.76 13.83
N THR A 114 20.61 -10.17 13.02
CA THR A 114 21.81 -9.45 13.46
C THR A 114 21.98 -8.17 12.65
N GLN A 115 22.67 -7.20 13.22
CA GLN A 115 23.02 -5.97 12.52
C GLN A 115 24.48 -5.61 12.73
N GLU A 116 25.12 -5.09 11.68
CA GLU A 116 26.50 -4.61 11.72
C GLU A 116 26.60 -3.29 10.95
N THR A 117 27.32 -2.30 11.48
CA THR A 117 27.57 -1.04 10.77
C THR A 117 29.03 -0.95 10.34
N VAL A 118 29.27 -0.90 9.03
CA VAL A 118 30.61 -0.77 8.44
C VAL A 118 30.61 0.38 7.45
N GLY A 119 31.48 1.38 7.67
CA GLY A 119 31.64 2.49 6.73
C GLY A 119 30.38 3.34 6.52
N GLY A 120 29.49 3.43 7.52
CA GLY A 120 28.22 4.17 7.43
C GLY A 120 27.08 3.42 6.75
N VAL A 121 27.28 2.13 6.42
CA VAL A 121 26.23 1.21 5.98
C VAL A 121 25.91 0.27 7.14
N LEU A 122 24.65 0.23 7.54
CA LEU A 122 24.12 -0.77 8.47
C LEU A 122 23.56 -1.93 7.65
N THR A 123 24.09 -3.12 7.86
CA THR A 123 23.59 -4.35 7.23
C THR A 123 22.79 -5.15 8.24
N VAL A 124 21.54 -5.49 7.89
CA VAL A 124 20.71 -6.44 8.63
C VAL A 124 20.85 -7.82 7.96
N SER A 125 21.16 -8.83 8.76
CA SER A 125 21.34 -10.22 8.30
C SER A 125 20.51 -11.18 9.15
N GLY A 126 20.08 -12.30 8.57
CA GLY A 126 19.29 -13.33 9.23
C GLY A 126 18.67 -14.28 8.19
N THR A 127 17.66 -15.04 8.60
CA THR A 127 16.81 -15.84 7.69
C THR A 127 15.39 -15.29 7.74
N GLY A 128 14.70 -15.12 6.61
CA GLY A 128 13.36 -14.52 6.62
C GLY A 128 13.38 -13.01 6.82
N VAL A 129 14.46 -12.31 6.40
CA VAL A 129 14.61 -10.88 6.68
C VAL A 129 13.63 -10.09 5.83
N ALA A 130 12.62 -9.51 6.47
CA ALA A 130 11.65 -8.64 5.82
C ALA A 130 11.55 -7.30 6.55
N LEU A 131 11.31 -6.23 5.79
CA LEU A 131 11.06 -4.91 6.36
C LEU A 131 9.56 -4.75 6.64
N ASP A 132 9.21 -4.66 7.92
CA ASP A 132 7.81 -4.58 8.34
C ASP A 132 7.32 -3.12 8.38
N ASP A 133 8.08 -2.26 9.07
CA ASP A 133 7.67 -0.89 9.38
C ASP A 133 8.77 0.14 9.09
N VAL A 134 8.36 1.33 8.63
CA VAL A 134 9.23 2.50 8.50
C VAL A 134 8.55 3.73 9.10
N GLU A 135 9.08 4.21 10.22
CA GLU A 135 8.64 5.46 10.85
C GLU A 135 9.60 6.60 10.46
N VAL A 136 9.12 7.52 9.63
CA VAL A 136 9.86 8.71 9.20
C VAL A 136 9.73 9.81 10.24
N THR A 137 10.85 10.37 10.68
CA THR A 137 10.95 11.41 11.71
C THR A 137 11.90 12.52 11.29
N GLU A 138 11.76 13.69 11.89
CA GLU A 138 12.62 14.86 11.61
C GLU A 138 12.70 15.22 10.12
N SER A 139 11.63 14.94 9.38
CA SER A 139 11.57 15.16 7.94
C SER A 139 10.97 16.51 7.59
N SER A 140 11.09 16.87 6.32
CA SER A 140 10.52 18.06 5.74
C SER A 140 10.20 17.82 4.26
N VAL A 141 9.65 18.85 3.62
CA VAL A 141 9.44 18.89 2.17
C VAL A 141 10.72 18.73 1.33
N TYR A 142 11.89 18.85 1.94
CA TYR A 142 13.19 18.65 1.29
C TYR A 142 13.77 17.24 1.50
N SER A 143 13.15 16.44 2.37
CA SER A 143 13.62 15.11 2.73
C SER A 143 13.22 14.08 1.68
N SER A 144 13.99 13.01 1.57
CA SER A 144 13.61 11.86 0.75
C SER A 144 14.02 10.53 1.35
N LEU A 145 13.09 9.57 1.28
CA LEU A 145 13.31 8.17 1.59
C LEU A 145 13.41 7.40 0.27
N ASN A 146 14.52 6.71 0.03
CA ASN A 146 14.75 6.01 -1.23
C ASN A 146 15.09 4.55 -0.98
N PHE A 147 14.51 3.69 -1.83
CA PHE A 147 14.75 2.26 -1.88
C PHE A 147 15.36 1.90 -3.21
N TYR A 148 16.38 1.04 -3.17
CA TYR A 148 17.00 0.45 -4.35
C TYR A 148 17.01 -1.06 -4.17
N VAL A 149 16.31 -1.76 -5.05
CA VAL A 149 16.20 -3.22 -5.03
C VAL A 149 16.90 -3.80 -6.25
N SER A 150 17.63 -4.90 -6.06
CA SER A 150 18.37 -5.58 -7.12
C SER A 150 18.62 -7.04 -6.78
N GLY A 151 18.86 -7.92 -7.76
CA GLY A 151 18.89 -9.36 -7.50
C GLY A 151 17.48 -9.94 -7.41
N GLY A 152 17.35 -11.21 -7.00
CA GLY A 152 16.05 -11.90 -6.86
C GLY A 152 15.10 -11.67 -8.04
N ASP A 153 13.86 -11.33 -7.72
CA ASP A 153 12.85 -10.83 -8.66
C ASP A 153 12.88 -9.30 -8.85
N GLY A 154 13.69 -8.60 -8.04
CA GLY A 154 13.88 -7.16 -8.13
C GLY A 154 12.82 -6.34 -7.38
N VAL A 155 12.00 -6.98 -6.55
CA VAL A 155 11.04 -6.30 -5.67
C VAL A 155 11.27 -6.67 -4.21
N THR A 156 10.68 -5.88 -3.31
CA THR A 156 10.59 -6.20 -1.89
C THR A 156 9.26 -5.68 -1.34
N GLU A 157 8.85 -6.16 -0.18
CA GLU A 157 7.60 -5.80 0.46
C GLU A 157 7.85 -4.88 1.66
N VAL A 158 7.02 -3.84 1.81
CA VAL A 158 6.97 -3.00 3.01
C VAL A 158 5.51 -2.90 3.46
N LYS A 159 5.24 -3.24 4.72
CA LYS A 159 3.85 -3.28 5.21
C LYS A 159 3.32 -1.95 5.72
N ARG A 160 4.21 -1.09 6.21
CA ARG A 160 3.79 0.20 6.74
C ARG A 160 4.86 1.27 6.64
N ILE A 161 4.46 2.45 6.22
CA ILE A 161 5.27 3.68 6.27
C ILE A 161 4.45 4.75 7.00
N THR A 162 4.99 5.28 8.10
CA THR A 162 4.33 6.32 8.89
C THR A 162 5.19 7.55 9.07
N GLY A 163 4.55 8.67 9.39
CA GLY A 163 5.25 9.91 9.78
C GLY A 163 4.28 11.00 10.20
N ALA A 164 4.77 11.96 10.99
CA ALA A 164 3.98 13.12 11.43
C ALA A 164 4.37 14.42 10.71
N ASP A 165 5.57 14.45 10.11
CA ASP A 165 6.10 15.60 9.38
C ASP A 165 6.03 15.36 7.87
N PRO A 166 6.04 16.42 7.04
CA PRO A 166 6.12 16.27 5.59
C PRO A 166 7.36 15.49 5.16
N LEU A 167 7.23 14.68 4.11
CA LEU A 167 8.31 14.06 3.36
C LEU A 167 8.23 14.54 1.92
N GLY A 168 9.34 15.07 1.38
CA GLY A 168 9.35 15.55 0.00
C GLY A 168 9.09 14.43 -1.02
N PHE A 169 9.86 13.34 -0.91
CA PHE A 169 9.84 12.25 -1.88
C PHE A 169 9.97 10.87 -1.20
N LEU A 170 9.12 9.93 -1.63
CA LEU A 170 9.29 8.50 -1.43
C LEU A 170 9.61 7.88 -2.78
N ASN A 171 10.87 7.49 -2.99
CA ASN A 171 11.32 6.84 -4.21
C ASN A 171 11.52 5.35 -3.96
N ALA A 172 10.53 4.55 -4.30
CA ALA A 172 10.45 3.15 -3.93
C ALA A 172 9.90 2.30 -5.08
N SER A 173 10.39 2.52 -6.31
CA SER A 173 9.91 1.84 -7.52
C SER A 173 10.11 0.31 -7.55
N GLY A 174 10.87 -0.25 -6.61
CA GLY A 174 11.01 -1.70 -6.40
C GLY A 174 10.29 -2.20 -5.15
N VAL A 175 9.40 -1.40 -4.56
CA VAL A 175 8.67 -1.76 -3.34
C VAL A 175 7.21 -2.02 -3.66
N ASN A 176 6.74 -3.19 -3.24
CA ASN A 176 5.33 -3.49 -3.07
C ASN A 176 4.89 -3.01 -1.69
N LEU A 177 3.90 -2.15 -1.67
CA LEU A 177 3.25 -1.73 -0.44
C LEU A 177 2.12 -2.72 -0.13
N SER A 178 2.15 -3.33 1.06
CA SER A 178 1.14 -4.28 1.53
C SER A 178 0.69 -3.91 2.94
N GLY A 179 -0.13 -4.74 3.59
CA GLY A 179 -0.49 -4.57 5.00
C GLY A 179 -1.31 -3.30 5.25
N VAL A 180 -0.76 -2.36 6.03
CA VAL A 180 -1.44 -1.09 6.36
C VAL A 180 -1.23 -0.06 5.26
N GLY A 181 -0.06 -0.06 4.63
CA GLY A 181 0.31 0.91 3.61
C GLY A 181 0.97 2.18 4.16
N ILE A 182 0.57 3.35 3.66
CA ILE A 182 1.12 4.65 4.06
C ILE A 182 0.13 5.34 4.99
N GLU A 183 0.56 5.69 6.20
CA GLU A 183 -0.26 6.42 7.18
C GLU A 183 0.50 7.63 7.72
N MET A 184 0.22 8.81 7.15
CA MET A 184 0.78 10.08 7.59
C MET A 184 -0.22 10.81 8.48
N THR A 185 0.25 11.25 9.66
CA THR A 185 -0.59 11.89 10.69
C THR A 185 -0.26 13.38 10.82
N GLY A 186 -1.14 14.15 11.48
CA GLY A 186 -0.92 15.57 11.72
C GLY A 186 -0.77 16.38 10.42
N ASP A 187 0.33 17.11 10.29
CA ASP A 187 0.69 17.86 9.08
C ASP A 187 1.45 16.97 8.06
N GLY A 188 1.68 15.70 8.38
CA GLY A 188 2.42 14.75 7.55
C GLY A 188 1.75 14.48 6.20
N TYR A 189 2.57 14.47 5.16
CA TYR A 189 2.23 14.05 3.81
C TYR A 189 3.50 13.67 3.05
N ILE A 190 3.35 12.96 1.94
CA ILE A 190 4.44 12.68 1.01
C ILE A 190 4.17 13.44 -0.29
N GLY A 191 5.05 14.37 -0.67
CA GLY A 191 4.86 15.24 -1.83
C GLY A 191 4.84 14.47 -3.17
N SER A 192 5.70 13.47 -3.28
CA SER A 192 5.77 12.57 -4.43
C SER A 192 6.03 11.14 -3.98
N ILE A 193 5.16 10.23 -4.39
CA ILE A 193 5.24 8.80 -4.12
C ILE A 193 5.53 8.07 -5.43
N GLN A 194 6.58 7.25 -5.44
CA GLN A 194 6.85 6.30 -6.50
C GLN A 194 6.96 4.90 -5.89
N LEU A 195 6.10 3.97 -6.31
CA LEU A 195 6.05 2.59 -5.83
C LEU A 195 6.10 1.59 -6.99
N HIS A 196 6.43 0.32 -6.70
CA HIS A 196 6.20 -0.78 -7.66
C HIS A 196 4.71 -1.08 -7.71
N ASN A 197 4.12 -1.70 -6.69
CA ASN A 197 2.68 -1.93 -6.61
C ASN A 197 2.13 -1.56 -5.23
N ILE A 198 0.81 -1.39 -5.13
CA ILE A 198 0.06 -1.42 -3.88
C ILE A 198 -0.81 -2.67 -3.93
N ILE A 199 -0.65 -3.58 -2.98
CA ILE A 199 -1.25 -4.92 -2.99
C ILE A 199 -1.98 -5.19 -1.66
N ASP A 200 -2.79 -6.24 -1.66
CA ASP A 200 -3.48 -6.76 -0.46
C ASP A 200 -4.29 -5.72 0.33
N GLY A 201 -4.83 -4.71 -0.37
CA GLY A 201 -5.68 -3.67 0.22
C GLY A 201 -4.93 -2.67 1.11
N ALA A 202 -3.61 -2.49 0.90
CA ALA A 202 -2.85 -1.47 1.60
C ALA A 202 -3.29 -0.06 1.18
N ASP A 203 -3.47 0.84 2.14
CA ASP A 203 -4.04 2.17 1.89
C ASP A 203 -2.96 3.27 1.79
N ILE A 204 -3.33 4.42 1.24
CA ILE A 204 -2.55 5.66 1.37
C ILE A 204 -3.41 6.71 2.07
N LEU A 205 -3.12 6.95 3.35
CA LEU A 205 -3.82 7.88 4.21
C LEU A 205 -2.89 9.05 4.56
N MET A 206 -3.16 10.24 4.02
CA MET A 206 -2.37 11.45 4.28
C MET A 206 -3.31 12.63 4.53
N SER A 207 -3.68 12.87 5.79
CA SER A 207 -4.64 13.93 6.15
C SER A 207 -4.06 15.35 6.08
N GLY A 208 -2.74 15.50 6.01
CA GLY A 208 -2.09 16.80 5.91
C GLY A 208 -2.54 17.56 4.65
N ALA A 209 -2.54 18.90 4.73
CA ALA A 209 -2.99 19.76 3.64
C ALA A 209 -2.10 19.69 2.37
N GLY A 210 -0.92 19.06 2.48
CA GLY A 210 0.00 18.82 1.38
C GLY A 210 0.61 20.09 0.77
N PRO A 211 1.35 19.95 -0.34
CA PRO A 211 1.85 21.10 -1.07
C PRO A 211 0.70 21.78 -1.83
N ALA A 212 0.76 23.10 -2.00
CA ALA A 212 -0.28 23.85 -2.72
C ALA A 212 -0.51 23.37 -4.17
N GLY A 213 0.51 22.78 -4.79
CA GLY A 213 0.43 22.18 -6.13
C GLY A 213 -0.14 20.78 -6.17
N GLY A 214 -0.50 20.18 -5.03
CA GLY A 214 -0.97 18.80 -4.91
C GLY A 214 0.15 17.75 -4.89
N VAL A 215 -0.21 16.53 -4.48
CA VAL A 215 0.72 15.39 -4.40
C VAL A 215 0.79 14.64 -5.73
N SER A 216 1.92 13.96 -5.96
CA SER A 216 2.09 13.06 -7.10
C SER A 216 2.18 11.61 -6.63
N VAL A 217 1.45 10.71 -7.27
CA VAL A 217 1.40 9.27 -6.97
C VAL A 217 1.65 8.51 -8.27
N LEU A 218 2.79 7.84 -8.37
CA LEU A 218 3.17 6.98 -9.49
C LEU A 218 3.33 5.56 -8.97
N VAL A 219 2.47 4.66 -9.43
CA VAL A 219 2.45 3.26 -9.01
C VAL A 219 2.37 2.39 -10.25
N GLY A 220 2.93 1.19 -10.22
CA GLY A 220 2.72 0.14 -11.19
C GLY A 220 1.26 -0.30 -11.20
N SER A 221 0.78 -1.05 -10.21
CA SER A 221 -0.64 -1.44 -10.08
C SER A 221 -1.19 -1.11 -8.69
N ILE A 222 -2.50 -0.87 -8.61
CA ILE A 222 -3.21 -0.65 -7.35
C ILE A 222 -4.25 -1.78 -7.18
N GLY A 223 -4.02 -2.61 -6.16
CA GLY A 223 -4.81 -3.78 -5.86
C GLY A 223 -6.23 -3.45 -5.38
N GLU A 224 -7.12 -4.44 -5.49
CA GLU A 224 -8.48 -4.34 -4.98
C GLU A 224 -8.49 -4.00 -3.48
N GLY A 225 -9.48 -3.18 -3.07
CA GLY A 225 -9.66 -2.79 -1.67
C GLY A 225 -8.76 -1.65 -1.20
N THR A 226 -7.85 -1.15 -2.05
CA THR A 226 -6.98 -0.02 -1.72
C THR A 226 -7.74 1.30 -1.74
N ASP A 227 -7.71 2.03 -0.62
CA ASP A 227 -8.20 3.39 -0.49
C ASP A 227 -7.04 4.41 -0.47
N ILE A 228 -7.17 5.46 -1.26
CA ILE A 228 -6.27 6.62 -1.26
C ILE A 228 -7.05 7.82 -0.74
N HIS A 229 -6.74 8.25 0.49
CA HIS A 229 -7.36 9.40 1.16
C HIS A 229 -6.33 10.50 1.43
N LEU A 230 -6.54 11.66 0.82
CA LEU A 230 -5.58 12.76 0.82
C LEU A 230 -6.26 14.07 1.24
N GLY A 231 -5.72 14.75 2.25
CA GLY A 231 -6.16 16.09 2.67
C GLY A 231 -5.79 17.18 1.66
N SER A 232 -4.85 16.89 0.77
CA SER A 232 -4.42 17.75 -0.34
C SER A 232 -4.97 17.28 -1.67
N GLY A 233 -5.05 18.17 -2.65
CA GLY A 233 -5.29 17.79 -4.04
C GLY A 233 -4.19 16.88 -4.61
N VAL A 234 -4.50 16.24 -5.73
CA VAL A 234 -3.60 15.36 -6.48
C VAL A 234 -3.18 16.05 -7.76
N LEU A 235 -1.90 16.38 -7.87
CA LEU A 235 -1.34 16.90 -9.13
C LEU A 235 -1.41 15.83 -10.22
N TYR A 236 -1.03 14.62 -9.85
CA TYR A 236 -0.84 13.52 -10.77
C TYR A 236 -1.01 12.17 -10.05
N LEU A 237 -1.93 11.34 -10.53
CA LEU A 237 -2.01 9.93 -10.16
C LEU A 237 -1.88 9.10 -11.43
N SER A 238 -0.88 8.22 -11.47
CA SER A 238 -0.71 7.27 -12.56
C SER A 238 -0.56 5.86 -12.02
N ALA A 239 -1.35 4.96 -12.58
CA ALA A 239 -1.25 3.52 -12.40
C ALA A 239 -1.36 2.82 -13.76
N SER A 240 -0.92 1.57 -13.82
CA SER A 240 -1.21 0.68 -14.93
C SER A 240 -2.61 0.08 -14.81
N GLU A 241 -3.12 -0.15 -13.60
CA GLU A 241 -4.50 -0.59 -13.33
C GLU A 241 -4.90 -0.25 -11.89
N TRP A 242 -6.22 -0.13 -11.66
CA TRP A 242 -6.79 0.02 -10.31
C TRP A 242 -8.22 -0.52 -10.30
N ILE A 243 -8.39 -1.77 -9.87
CA ILE A 243 -9.63 -2.53 -10.11
C ILE A 243 -10.75 -2.34 -9.07
N GLY A 244 -10.48 -1.65 -7.95
CA GLY A 244 -11.47 -1.39 -6.89
C GLY A 244 -10.89 -0.56 -5.75
N GLY A 245 -11.72 -0.16 -4.78
CA GLY A 245 -11.35 0.74 -3.68
C GLY A 245 -11.85 2.16 -3.90
N SER A 246 -11.15 3.18 -3.38
CA SER A 246 -11.57 4.58 -3.53
C SER A 246 -10.43 5.60 -3.57
N LEU A 247 -10.68 6.69 -4.29
CA LEU A 247 -9.89 7.92 -4.27
C LEU A 247 -10.71 9.03 -3.63
N ASN A 248 -10.23 9.58 -2.51
CA ASN A 248 -10.83 10.71 -1.82
C ASN A 248 -9.80 11.82 -1.63
N THR A 249 -10.02 12.95 -2.30
CA THR A 249 -9.12 14.12 -2.29
C THR A 249 -9.93 15.36 -2.66
N PRO A 250 -9.49 16.59 -2.33
CA PRO A 250 -10.15 17.80 -2.80
C PRO A 250 -10.32 17.85 -4.32
N TRP A 251 -9.25 17.66 -5.09
CA TRP A 251 -9.26 17.76 -6.55
C TRP A 251 -8.15 16.90 -7.16
N VAL A 252 -8.27 16.59 -8.45
CA VAL A 252 -7.27 15.84 -9.23
C VAL A 252 -6.99 16.58 -10.53
N SER A 253 -5.73 16.94 -10.75
CA SER A 253 -5.32 17.54 -12.03
C SER A 253 -5.22 16.46 -13.12
N SER A 254 -4.56 15.33 -12.85
CA SER A 254 -4.44 14.25 -13.84
C SER A 254 -4.58 12.87 -13.18
N LEU A 255 -5.56 12.09 -13.65
CA LEU A 255 -5.76 10.67 -13.32
C LEU A 255 -5.48 9.81 -14.55
N LEU A 256 -4.42 8.99 -14.52
CA LEU A 256 -4.00 8.17 -15.65
C LEU A 256 -3.97 6.69 -15.28
N ILE A 257 -4.76 5.89 -15.98
CA ILE A 257 -4.74 4.43 -15.90
C ILE A 257 -4.31 3.92 -17.27
N ASN A 258 -3.01 3.66 -17.41
CA ASN A 258 -2.38 3.56 -18.73
C ASN A 258 -2.34 2.13 -19.30
N GLY A 259 -2.65 1.11 -18.50
CA GLY A 259 -2.31 -0.27 -18.85
C GLY A 259 -0.79 -0.44 -19.00
N GLY A 260 -0.38 -1.46 -19.74
CA GLY A 260 1.02 -1.68 -20.10
C GLY A 260 1.50 -3.10 -19.88
N TYR A 261 2.80 -3.25 -19.65
CA TYR A 261 3.44 -4.52 -19.33
C TYR A 261 3.95 -4.47 -17.90
N GLN A 262 3.40 -5.30 -17.03
CA GLN A 262 3.73 -5.37 -15.60
C GLN A 262 4.07 -6.82 -15.25
N ASP A 263 5.23 -7.04 -14.63
CA ASP A 263 5.67 -8.35 -14.11
C ASP A 263 5.49 -9.52 -15.09
N GLY A 264 5.73 -9.27 -16.38
CA GLY A 264 5.63 -10.28 -17.42
C GLY A 264 4.27 -10.38 -18.12
N VAL A 265 3.26 -9.64 -17.65
CA VAL A 265 1.85 -9.71 -18.07
C VAL A 265 1.41 -8.40 -18.71
N ILE A 266 0.57 -8.48 -19.76
CA ILE A 266 -0.07 -7.30 -20.34
C ILE A 266 -1.31 -6.96 -19.53
N VAL A 267 -1.35 -5.75 -18.97
CA VAL A 267 -2.51 -5.19 -18.25
C VAL A 267 -3.23 -4.18 -19.14
N ALA A 268 -4.55 -4.27 -19.19
CA ALA A 268 -5.37 -3.50 -20.12
C ALA A 268 -5.54 -2.03 -19.71
N GLY A 269 -5.34 -1.70 -18.43
CA GLY A 269 -5.65 -0.37 -17.91
C GLY A 269 -7.06 -0.22 -17.40
N ASN A 270 -7.57 -1.23 -16.70
CA ASN A 270 -8.92 -1.19 -16.14
C ASN A 270 -8.97 -0.33 -14.87
N PHE A 271 -10.09 0.36 -14.69
CA PHE A 271 -10.37 1.21 -13.55
C PHE A 271 -11.72 0.86 -12.91
N GLY A 272 -11.75 0.55 -11.62
CA GLY A 272 -12.95 0.21 -10.87
C GLY A 272 -13.08 0.93 -9.52
N ALA A 273 -12.16 1.83 -9.19
CA ALA A 273 -12.22 2.58 -7.94
C ALA A 273 -13.32 3.65 -7.96
N ASN A 274 -13.90 3.88 -6.79
CA ASN A 274 -14.76 5.03 -6.55
C ASN A 274 -13.92 6.31 -6.51
N VAL A 275 -14.48 7.44 -6.95
CA VAL A 275 -13.79 8.73 -6.96
C VAL A 275 -14.66 9.76 -6.27
N THR A 276 -14.16 10.39 -5.21
CA THR A 276 -14.84 11.48 -4.51
C THR A 276 -13.94 12.71 -4.45
N LEU A 277 -14.31 13.75 -5.21
CA LEU A 277 -13.56 15.00 -5.30
C LEU A 277 -14.34 16.13 -4.64
N THR A 278 -13.93 16.53 -3.44
CA THR A 278 -14.77 17.36 -2.56
C THR A 278 -14.67 18.86 -2.80
N ASP A 279 -13.72 19.32 -3.62
CA ASP A 279 -13.54 20.74 -3.95
C ASP A 279 -13.07 20.92 -5.41
N GLY A 280 -12.87 22.16 -5.84
CA GLY A 280 -12.15 22.51 -7.05
C GLY A 280 -10.73 22.97 -6.76
N ASP A 281 -9.88 22.91 -7.78
CA ASP A 281 -8.59 23.60 -7.78
C ASP A 281 -8.77 25.14 -7.82
N LEU A 282 -7.67 25.88 -7.98
CA LEU A 282 -7.69 27.35 -8.09
C LEU A 282 -8.52 27.89 -9.26
N TRP A 283 -8.91 27.05 -10.21
CA TRP A 283 -9.75 27.37 -11.37
C TRP A 283 -11.15 26.75 -11.26
N GLY A 284 -11.50 26.13 -10.13
CA GLY A 284 -12.80 25.51 -9.87
C GLY A 284 -12.99 24.13 -10.51
N SER A 285 -11.92 23.50 -11.01
CA SER A 285 -12.00 22.14 -11.56
C SER A 285 -11.73 21.12 -10.48
N SER A 286 -12.66 20.19 -10.27
CA SER A 286 -12.41 19.03 -9.41
C SER A 286 -11.56 18.00 -10.14
N LEU A 287 -11.79 17.78 -11.43
CA LEU A 287 -11.00 16.87 -12.26
C LEU A 287 -10.62 17.56 -13.57
N GLN A 288 -9.35 17.86 -13.81
CA GLN A 288 -8.97 18.47 -15.10
C GLN A 288 -8.85 17.43 -16.22
N TYR A 289 -8.23 16.29 -15.92
CA TYR A 289 -7.98 15.24 -16.91
C TYR A 289 -8.06 13.85 -16.30
N ALA A 290 -8.80 12.95 -16.95
CA ALA A 290 -8.74 11.52 -16.70
C ALA A 290 -8.57 10.75 -18.00
N TYR A 291 -7.67 9.76 -17.97
CA TYR A 291 -7.45 8.82 -19.05
C TYR A 291 -7.46 7.40 -18.52
N VAL A 292 -8.25 6.53 -19.13
CA VAL A 292 -8.33 5.11 -18.82
C VAL A 292 -8.14 4.31 -20.12
N ALA A 293 -7.03 3.60 -20.22
CA ALA A 293 -6.65 2.81 -21.40
C ALA A 293 -7.52 1.56 -21.59
N GLY A 294 -8.07 1.02 -20.50
CA GLY A 294 -8.98 -0.11 -20.49
C GLY A 294 -10.43 0.33 -20.24
N SER A 295 -11.17 -0.50 -19.51
CA SER A 295 -12.57 -0.26 -19.19
C SER A 295 -12.74 0.36 -17.80
N VAL A 296 -13.82 1.10 -17.62
CA VAL A 296 -14.29 1.57 -16.30
C VAL A 296 -15.47 0.70 -15.87
N THR A 297 -15.42 0.06 -14.70
CA THR A 297 -16.48 -0.87 -14.23
C THR A 297 -16.86 -0.62 -12.78
N GLY A 298 -18.15 -0.49 -12.48
CA GLY A 298 -18.68 -0.47 -11.10
C GLY A 298 -18.32 0.75 -10.25
N GLY A 299 -17.66 1.76 -10.81
CA GLY A 299 -17.19 2.93 -10.09
C GLY A 299 -18.29 3.98 -9.86
N GLN A 300 -18.27 4.61 -8.68
CA GLN A 300 -19.04 5.80 -8.35
C GLN A 300 -18.14 7.03 -8.35
N TRP A 301 -18.38 7.96 -9.27
CA TRP A 301 -17.61 9.20 -9.39
C TRP A 301 -18.47 10.36 -8.92
N ASN A 302 -18.09 11.00 -7.82
CA ASN A 302 -18.77 12.13 -7.21
C ASN A 302 -17.82 13.34 -7.19
N LEU A 303 -17.95 14.22 -8.18
CA LEU A 303 -17.10 15.39 -8.34
C LEU A 303 -17.89 16.64 -7.99
N SER A 304 -17.44 17.43 -7.03
CA SER A 304 -18.16 18.62 -6.53
C SER A 304 -18.18 19.79 -7.51
N GLY A 305 -17.14 19.93 -8.34
CA GLY A 305 -16.92 21.05 -9.27
C GLY A 305 -16.88 20.63 -10.73
N ASN A 306 -16.15 21.39 -11.55
CA ASN A 306 -16.05 21.15 -12.99
C ASN A 306 -15.20 19.92 -13.31
N ALA A 307 -15.54 19.23 -14.41
CA ALA A 307 -14.70 18.22 -15.03
C ALA A 307 -14.22 18.69 -16.41
N GLY A 308 -12.92 18.55 -16.66
CA GLY A 308 -12.29 18.84 -17.93
C GLY A 308 -12.54 17.72 -18.95
N THR A 309 -11.49 16.97 -19.28
CA THR A 309 -11.58 15.86 -20.23
C THR A 309 -11.51 14.53 -19.50
N ILE A 310 -12.50 13.68 -19.74
CA ILE A 310 -12.50 12.27 -19.32
C ILE A 310 -12.46 11.43 -20.60
N TYR A 311 -11.48 10.53 -20.68
CA TYR A 311 -11.24 9.72 -21.85
C TYR A 311 -11.09 8.25 -21.47
N VAL A 312 -12.08 7.45 -21.84
CA VAL A 312 -12.10 6.00 -21.63
C VAL A 312 -11.99 5.31 -22.98
N VAL A 313 -10.96 4.50 -23.17
CA VAL A 313 -10.72 3.76 -24.41
C VAL A 313 -11.62 2.53 -24.50
N GLY A 314 -11.80 1.81 -23.40
CA GLY A 314 -12.65 0.63 -23.32
C GLY A 314 -14.11 0.96 -23.05
N ASN A 315 -14.79 0.03 -22.38
CA ASN A 315 -16.20 0.16 -22.05
C ASN A 315 -16.38 0.88 -20.71
N VAL A 316 -17.57 1.46 -20.51
CA VAL A 316 -18.05 1.98 -19.22
C VAL A 316 -19.26 1.14 -18.83
N THR A 317 -19.14 0.31 -17.79
CA THR A 317 -20.20 -0.64 -17.38
C THR A 317 -20.56 -0.48 -15.90
N ASP A 318 -21.84 -0.42 -15.56
CA ASP A 318 -22.33 -0.30 -14.18
C ASP A 318 -21.76 0.91 -13.41
N ASN A 319 -21.50 2.04 -14.09
CA ASN A 319 -20.92 3.22 -13.45
C ASN A 319 -21.97 4.31 -13.16
N THR A 320 -21.75 5.06 -12.09
CA THR A 320 -22.47 6.33 -11.85
C THR A 320 -21.46 7.47 -11.81
N MET A 321 -21.57 8.42 -12.73
CA MET A 321 -20.70 9.58 -12.81
C MET A 321 -21.50 10.87 -12.58
N GLY A 322 -21.36 11.44 -11.38
CA GLY A 322 -21.94 12.72 -10.98
C GLY A 322 -20.90 13.85 -10.99
N PHE A 323 -21.21 14.90 -11.75
CA PHE A 323 -20.41 16.11 -11.89
C PHE A 323 -21.22 17.31 -11.38
N GLY A 324 -20.77 17.97 -10.32
CA GLY A 324 -21.47 19.11 -9.72
C GLY A 324 -21.44 20.37 -10.59
N GLY A 325 -20.39 20.54 -11.41
CA GLY A 325 -20.21 21.65 -12.33
C GLY A 325 -20.35 21.28 -13.80
N ASP A 326 -19.64 22.02 -14.65
CA ASP A 326 -19.59 21.80 -16.09
C ASP A 326 -18.72 20.60 -16.46
N VAL A 327 -19.07 19.90 -17.55
CA VAL A 327 -18.23 18.88 -18.18
C VAL A 327 -17.76 19.38 -19.55
N THR A 328 -16.44 19.45 -19.74
CA THR A 328 -15.89 19.89 -21.03
C THR A 328 -15.98 18.77 -22.06
N TYR A 329 -15.41 17.60 -21.78
CA TYR A 329 -15.45 16.46 -22.68
C TYR A 329 -15.54 15.14 -21.91
N LEU A 330 -16.51 14.30 -22.30
CA LEU A 330 -16.56 12.89 -21.92
C LEU A 330 -16.50 12.03 -23.19
N TYR A 331 -15.41 11.29 -23.35
CA TYR A 331 -15.18 10.37 -24.44
C TYR A 331 -15.19 8.93 -23.92
N VAL A 332 -16.07 8.10 -24.49
CA VAL A 332 -16.09 6.65 -24.33
C VAL A 332 -15.92 6.04 -25.71
N LEU A 333 -14.78 5.38 -25.96
CA LEU A 333 -14.52 4.77 -27.27
C LEU A 333 -15.04 3.34 -27.40
N GLY A 334 -15.50 2.74 -26.31
CA GLY A 334 -16.27 1.49 -26.30
C GLY A 334 -17.76 1.73 -26.08
N ASP A 335 -18.39 0.72 -25.47
CA ASP A 335 -19.80 0.75 -25.08
C ASP A 335 -20.00 1.42 -23.73
N MET A 336 -21.17 2.03 -23.52
CA MET A 336 -21.64 2.50 -22.23
C MET A 336 -22.87 1.66 -21.83
N THR A 337 -22.70 0.72 -20.92
CA THR A 337 -23.77 -0.22 -20.50
C THR A 337 -24.18 0.04 -19.05
N ASP A 338 -25.48 0.09 -18.78
CA ASP A 338 -26.07 0.22 -17.43
C ASP A 338 -25.41 1.34 -16.59
N SER A 339 -24.99 2.42 -17.24
CA SER A 339 -24.22 3.50 -16.64
C SER A 339 -24.96 4.83 -16.70
N THR A 340 -24.85 5.62 -15.64
CA THR A 340 -25.51 6.93 -15.54
C THR A 340 -24.47 8.05 -15.48
N VAL A 341 -24.71 9.11 -16.27
CA VAL A 341 -23.95 10.36 -16.24
C VAL A 341 -24.89 11.49 -15.81
N GLU A 342 -24.54 12.19 -14.75
CA GLU A 342 -25.27 13.35 -14.22
C GLU A 342 -24.35 14.58 -14.24
N VAL A 343 -24.76 15.62 -14.97
CA VAL A 343 -24.03 16.89 -15.06
C VAL A 343 -24.89 18.00 -14.48
N GLY A 344 -24.41 18.60 -13.39
CA GLY A 344 -25.07 19.72 -12.70
C GLY A 344 -24.98 21.04 -13.46
N GLY A 345 -23.92 21.23 -14.25
CA GLY A 345 -23.71 22.38 -15.14
C GLY A 345 -24.04 22.07 -16.61
N ALA A 346 -23.31 22.73 -17.50
CA ALA A 346 -23.34 22.49 -18.93
C ALA A 346 -22.44 21.32 -19.34
N ALA A 347 -22.76 20.66 -20.45
CA ALA A 347 -21.91 19.66 -21.09
C ALA A 347 -21.54 20.12 -22.51
N ALA A 348 -20.25 20.37 -22.74
CA ALA A 348 -19.79 20.75 -24.07
C ALA A 348 -19.83 19.56 -25.04
N MET A 349 -19.35 18.38 -24.63
CA MET A 349 -19.46 17.18 -25.47
C MET A 349 -19.50 15.89 -24.65
N ILE A 350 -20.46 15.04 -24.99
CA ILE A 350 -20.47 13.63 -24.61
C ILE A 350 -20.42 12.81 -25.91
N TYR A 351 -19.43 11.93 -26.01
CA TYR A 351 -19.19 11.10 -27.17
C TYR A 351 -19.06 9.64 -26.74
N VAL A 352 -19.89 8.77 -27.33
CA VAL A 352 -19.85 7.33 -27.16
C VAL A 352 -19.71 6.69 -28.53
N ALA A 353 -18.62 5.97 -28.78
CA ALA A 353 -18.39 5.30 -30.06
C ALA A 353 -19.16 3.98 -30.19
N GLY A 354 -19.44 3.31 -29.08
CA GLY A 354 -20.21 2.07 -29.02
C GLY A 354 -21.69 2.30 -28.70
N ASP A 355 -22.31 1.25 -28.17
CA ASP A 355 -23.73 1.24 -27.79
C ASP A 355 -23.95 1.87 -26.40
N MET A 356 -25.16 2.40 -26.17
CA MET A 356 -25.59 3.00 -24.91
C MET A 356 -26.68 2.18 -24.20
N VAL A 357 -26.53 0.85 -24.16
CA VAL A 357 -27.57 -0.06 -23.64
C VAL A 357 -27.81 0.16 -22.14
N GLY A 358 -29.03 0.57 -21.78
CA GLY A 358 -29.39 0.82 -20.37
C GLY A 358 -28.71 2.05 -19.76
N ALA A 359 -27.95 2.81 -20.55
CA ALA A 359 -27.26 4.00 -20.08
C ALA A 359 -28.17 5.23 -20.07
N ALA A 360 -27.88 6.17 -19.19
CA ALA A 360 -28.62 7.43 -19.07
C ALA A 360 -27.66 8.62 -18.95
N VAL A 361 -28.00 9.73 -19.63
CA VAL A 361 -27.26 10.99 -19.56
C VAL A 361 -28.24 12.11 -19.20
N ASN A 362 -28.01 12.73 -18.05
CA ASN A 362 -28.80 13.84 -17.53
C ASN A 362 -27.91 15.08 -17.41
N VAL A 363 -28.24 16.15 -18.15
CA VAL A 363 -27.51 17.42 -18.08
C VAL A 363 -28.49 18.51 -17.67
N SER A 364 -28.19 19.21 -16.57
CA SER A 364 -29.06 20.25 -16.02
C SER A 364 -28.94 21.59 -16.77
N GLY A 365 -27.74 21.89 -17.28
CA GLY A 365 -27.46 23.05 -18.12
C GLY A 365 -27.59 22.76 -19.62
N ASP A 366 -26.87 23.56 -20.42
CA ASP A 366 -26.86 23.39 -21.87
C ASP A 366 -26.00 22.18 -22.28
N MET A 367 -26.53 21.34 -23.17
CA MET A 367 -25.75 20.30 -23.86
C MET A 367 -25.46 20.76 -25.28
N THR A 368 -24.18 20.94 -25.62
CA THR A 368 -23.80 21.38 -26.97
C THR A 368 -23.77 20.21 -27.95
N TYR A 369 -23.16 19.09 -27.56
CA TYR A 369 -23.06 17.90 -28.39
C TYR A 369 -23.27 16.60 -27.59
N LEU A 370 -24.13 15.74 -28.12
CA LEU A 370 -24.22 14.32 -27.77
C LEU A 370 -24.05 13.51 -29.06
N TYR A 371 -22.98 12.72 -29.11
CA TYR A 371 -22.66 11.86 -30.24
C TYR A 371 -22.65 10.41 -29.78
N VAL A 372 -23.52 9.60 -30.39
CA VAL A 372 -23.58 8.16 -30.19
C VAL A 372 -23.48 7.52 -31.58
N LEU A 373 -22.49 6.67 -31.79
CA LEU A 373 -22.32 5.99 -33.08
C LEU A 373 -22.97 4.59 -33.11
N GLY A 374 -23.13 3.96 -31.94
CA GLY A 374 -23.86 2.70 -31.77
C GLY A 374 -25.36 2.91 -31.54
N ASP A 375 -26.00 1.85 -31.04
CA ASP A 375 -27.43 1.84 -30.70
C ASP A 375 -27.66 2.48 -29.32
N MET A 376 -28.82 3.12 -29.15
CA MET A 376 -29.29 3.68 -27.86
C MET A 376 -30.42 2.86 -27.26
#